data_AF-A0A1J4JJZ8-F1
#
_entry.id   AF-A0A1J4JJZ8-F1
#
_cell.length_a   1.000
_cell.length_b   1.000
_cell.length_c   1.000
_cell.angle_alpha   90.00
_cell.angle_beta   90.00
_cell.angle_gamma   90.00
#
_symmetry.space_group_name_H-M   'P 1'
#
loop_
_entity.id
_entity.type
_entity.pdbx_description
1 polymer ?
#
loop_
_entity_poly.entity_id
_entity_poly.type
_entity_poly.pdbx_seq_one_letter_code
_entity_poly.pdbx_strand_id
1 'polypeptide(L)'
;MIAENYPNSNLISESSKRSEENVDISVNIERASQTAKKYFSIISEFLACGNQNSSEINSFLNIIYNSLTEYDVPFHGAEFFDILFKLWRIFSKSDLKVCLSIVQIIEYMVNKTIEASYELIKCNFHQTFFEFLQFNENKALQSQIIYLFSNIIQNDDIELLKFCVQNGFIEIFLKEKDKILNDPSIDFIDGFSSILFPIFSSVIRFLVYPEIFDSQNDFFTIFQISTDILKQRNEQHFFDVHVKDIISSIILSLGKFDLSLLLESGFYKEIILIINDDFSHHISDAYLFLGKLFFHLSINVDPSVFYPSPFMIDVISKCSHIMTCDVKDLDYLESFFFFLTNFINLNPDIVSQLYQHRFYQWCALVTPSISYHGQKSFCYFFCSSLFYANLEILIGLLSDQNIVHTFIGFLQYAKRKLIRQAMESVLRVFSIAPDFCHQAPIFSELLLNFIENDFDSQDEELLEIIDEIRLFLEESGKK
;
A
#
# COMPACT_ATOMS: atom_id res chain seq x y z
N MET A 1 -10.81 56.62 21.75
CA MET A 1 -9.85 56.89 22.85
C MET A 1 -8.90 55.71 22.92
N ILE A 2 -7.61 55.98 22.70
CA ILE A 2 -6.44 55.11 22.99
C ILE A 2 -6.44 53.80 22.15
N ALA A 3 -5.74 53.63 21.02
CA ALA A 3 -4.33 53.90 20.69
C ALA A 3 -3.35 53.28 21.68
N GLU A 4 -3.06 51.99 21.52
CA GLU A 4 -1.78 51.41 21.95
C GLU A 4 -1.13 50.63 20.81
N ASN A 5 0.17 50.92 20.68
CA ASN A 5 1.06 50.57 19.59
C ASN A 5 1.53 49.12 19.71
N TYR A 6 1.44 48.35 18.62
CA TYR A 6 2.38 47.24 18.39
C TYR A 6 3.42 47.70 17.36
N PRO A 7 4.73 47.59 17.65
CA PRO A 7 5.76 47.92 16.69
C PRO A 7 5.80 46.83 15.60
N ASN A 8 5.30 47.18 14.41
CA ASN A 8 5.71 46.54 13.16
C ASN A 8 7.19 46.87 12.91
N SER A 9 8.11 46.01 13.34
CA SER A 9 9.52 46.12 12.93
C SER A 9 10.31 44.82 12.79
N ASN A 10 9.69 43.63 12.85
CA ASN A 10 10.40 42.35 12.66
C ASN A 10 9.96 41.51 11.45
N LEU A 11 9.02 41.97 10.63
CA LEU A 11 8.56 41.21 9.44
C LEU A 11 9.38 41.45 8.16
N ILE A 12 10.41 42.31 8.21
CA ILE A 12 11.30 42.58 7.06
C ILE A 12 12.68 41.91 7.23
N SER A 13 13.06 41.50 8.46
CA SER A 13 14.36 40.88 8.74
C SER A 13 14.36 39.35 8.67
N GLU A 14 13.22 38.69 8.76
CA GLU A 14 13.11 37.23 8.58
C GLU A 14 12.95 36.82 7.11
N SER A 15 12.33 37.68 6.28
CA SER A 15 12.25 37.45 4.83
C SER A 15 13.60 37.71 4.14
N SER A 16 14.37 38.70 4.60
CA SER A 16 15.72 38.96 4.08
C SER A 16 16.72 37.86 4.49
N LYS A 17 16.63 37.34 5.72
CA LYS A 17 17.48 36.23 6.19
C LYS A 17 17.16 34.91 5.48
N ARG A 18 15.88 34.59 5.24
CA ARG A 18 15.51 33.43 4.43
C ARG A 18 15.93 33.59 2.96
N SER A 19 15.97 34.81 2.42
CA SER A 19 16.49 35.03 1.06
C SER A 19 18.02 34.94 1.01
N GLU A 20 18.74 35.39 2.03
CA GLU A 20 20.21 35.29 2.10
C GLU A 20 20.68 33.84 2.31
N GLU A 21 20.05 33.08 3.20
CA GLU A 21 20.36 31.65 3.41
C GLU A 21 20.06 30.81 2.15
N ASN A 22 18.96 31.07 1.45
CA ASN A 22 18.64 30.36 0.21
C ASN A 22 19.59 30.73 -0.96
N VAL A 23 20.08 31.97 -0.99
CA VAL A 23 21.09 32.40 -1.97
C VAL A 23 22.42 31.71 -1.69
N ASP A 24 22.87 31.65 -0.43
CA ASP A 24 24.11 30.95 -0.05
C ASP A 24 24.05 29.44 -0.35
N ILE A 25 22.91 28.78 -0.11
CA ILE A 25 22.73 27.36 -0.46
C ILE A 25 22.79 27.17 -1.98
N SER A 26 22.12 28.02 -2.76
CA SER A 26 22.13 27.91 -4.23
C SER A 26 23.52 28.11 -4.84
N VAL A 27 24.30 29.05 -4.31
CA VAL A 27 25.69 29.30 -4.73
C VAL A 27 26.59 28.12 -4.35
N ASN A 28 26.39 27.52 -3.18
CA ASN A 28 27.16 26.35 -2.75
C ASN A 28 26.82 25.10 -3.59
N ILE A 29 25.55 24.88 -3.94
CA ILE A 29 25.14 23.81 -4.87
C ILE A 29 25.79 24.00 -6.24
N GLU A 30 25.76 25.21 -6.79
CA GLU A 30 26.39 25.48 -8.09
C GLU A 30 27.91 25.24 -8.03
N ARG A 31 28.58 25.73 -6.99
CA ARG A 31 30.02 25.53 -6.77
C ARG A 31 30.38 24.05 -6.62
N ALA A 32 29.57 23.29 -5.90
CA ALA A 32 29.74 21.86 -5.73
C ALA A 32 29.56 21.09 -7.05
N SER A 33 28.52 21.44 -7.84
CA SER A 33 28.32 20.91 -9.18
C SER A 33 29.49 21.20 -10.11
N GLN A 34 30.00 22.45 -10.12
CA GLN A 34 31.17 22.84 -10.91
C GLN A 34 32.44 22.09 -10.47
N THR A 35 32.59 21.83 -9.17
CA THR A 35 33.70 21.04 -8.64
C THR A 35 33.63 19.59 -9.14
N ALA A 36 32.48 18.94 -9.04
CA ALA A 36 32.29 17.60 -9.60
C ALA A 36 32.62 17.54 -11.10
N LYS A 37 32.08 18.47 -11.90
CA LYS A 37 32.36 18.58 -13.35
C LYS A 37 33.85 18.74 -13.64
N LYS A 38 34.54 19.59 -12.88
CA LYS A 38 35.99 19.80 -13.00
C LYS A 38 36.76 18.51 -12.78
N TYR A 39 36.45 17.74 -11.73
CA TYR A 39 37.18 16.50 -11.43
C TYR A 39 36.85 15.38 -12.42
N PHE A 40 35.62 15.32 -12.96
CA PHE A 40 35.35 14.45 -14.12
C PHE A 40 36.21 14.81 -15.32
N SER A 41 36.38 16.10 -15.64
CA SER A 41 37.28 16.55 -16.72
C SER A 41 38.73 16.13 -16.48
N ILE A 42 39.22 16.31 -15.25
CA ILE A 42 40.59 15.90 -14.86
C ILE A 42 40.76 14.39 -15.06
N ILE A 43 39.82 13.56 -14.61
CA ILE A 43 39.86 12.11 -14.80
C ILE A 43 39.89 11.77 -16.30
N SER A 44 39.06 12.43 -17.12
CA SER A 44 39.03 12.18 -18.56
C SER A 44 40.38 12.48 -19.23
N GLU A 45 41.02 13.60 -18.89
CA GLU A 45 42.36 13.96 -19.38
C GLU A 45 43.43 13.00 -18.88
N PHE A 46 43.32 12.57 -17.62
CA PHE A 46 44.22 11.61 -16.98
C PHE A 46 44.20 10.26 -17.71
N LEU A 47 43.00 9.78 -18.05
CA LEU A 47 42.80 8.56 -18.84
C LEU A 47 43.30 8.73 -20.28
N ALA A 48 43.11 9.89 -20.90
CA ALA A 48 43.59 10.18 -22.26
C ALA A 48 45.13 10.16 -22.34
N CYS A 49 45.82 10.51 -21.25
CA CYS A 49 47.27 10.39 -21.13
C CYS A 49 47.76 8.95 -20.87
N GLY A 50 46.86 7.97 -20.79
CA GLY A 50 47.17 6.56 -20.50
C GLY A 50 47.52 6.30 -19.02
N ASN A 51 47.27 7.26 -18.13
CA ASN A 51 47.57 7.10 -16.71
C ASN A 51 46.43 6.33 -16.01
N GLN A 52 46.81 5.30 -15.24
CA GLN A 52 45.90 4.38 -14.55
C GLN A 52 46.27 4.22 -13.07
N ASN A 53 46.92 5.23 -12.47
CA ASN A 53 47.23 5.22 -11.04
C ASN A 53 45.94 5.19 -10.20
N SER A 54 45.64 4.04 -9.60
CA SER A 54 44.37 3.82 -8.90
C SER A 54 44.23 4.70 -7.65
N SER A 55 45.33 5.04 -6.97
CA SER A 55 45.30 5.90 -5.77
C SER A 55 44.88 7.34 -6.11
N GLU A 56 45.38 7.88 -7.23
CA GLU A 56 45.04 9.23 -7.68
C GLU A 56 43.60 9.28 -8.18
N ILE A 57 43.20 8.29 -8.98
CA ILE A 57 41.81 8.16 -9.46
C ILE A 57 40.84 8.06 -8.29
N ASN A 58 41.14 7.23 -7.29
CA ASN A 58 40.29 7.11 -6.09
C ASN A 58 40.21 8.43 -5.32
N SER A 59 41.31 9.19 -5.24
CA SER A 59 41.29 10.54 -4.64
C SER A 59 40.36 11.48 -5.41
N PHE A 60 40.37 11.46 -6.74
CA PHE A 60 39.48 12.30 -7.54
C PHE A 60 38.01 11.89 -7.40
N LEU A 61 37.72 10.59 -7.41
CA LEU A 61 36.36 10.07 -7.19
C LEU A 61 35.82 10.48 -5.82
N ASN A 62 36.63 10.39 -4.76
CA ASN A 62 36.22 10.84 -3.42
C ASN A 62 35.88 12.34 -3.39
N ILE A 63 36.62 13.18 -4.12
CA ILE A 63 36.31 14.60 -4.19
C ILE A 63 34.99 14.84 -4.92
N ILE A 64 34.73 14.10 -6.01
CA ILE A 64 33.44 14.15 -6.72
C ILE A 64 32.31 13.76 -5.76
N TYR A 65 32.39 12.58 -5.15
CA TYR A 65 31.35 12.06 -4.25
C TYR A 65 31.04 13.05 -3.12
N ASN A 66 32.08 13.52 -2.41
CA ASN A 66 31.90 14.47 -1.31
C ASN A 66 31.26 15.78 -1.77
N SER A 67 31.70 16.31 -2.93
CA SER A 67 31.11 17.54 -3.49
C SER A 67 29.63 17.37 -3.77
N LEU A 68 29.23 16.22 -4.30
CA LEU A 68 27.83 15.94 -4.60
C LEU A 68 26.99 15.78 -3.33
N THR A 69 27.49 15.03 -2.34
CA THR A 69 26.72 14.68 -1.13
C THR A 69 26.63 15.79 -0.10
N GLU A 70 27.63 16.68 0.00
CA GLU A 70 27.70 17.72 1.05
C GLU A 70 26.53 18.73 0.95
N TYR A 71 26.11 19.05 -0.28
CA TYR A 71 25.05 20.05 -0.55
C TYR A 71 23.83 19.44 -1.25
N ASP A 72 23.74 18.11 -1.26
CA ASP A 72 22.72 17.35 -1.93
C ASP A 72 22.45 17.75 -3.40
N VAL A 73 23.52 17.83 -4.20
CA VAL A 73 23.50 18.38 -5.56
C VAL A 73 22.79 17.44 -6.54
N PRO A 74 21.69 17.86 -7.22
CA PRO A 74 21.14 17.10 -8.34
C PRO A 74 22.15 17.09 -9.49
N PHE A 75 22.61 15.91 -9.88
CA PHE A 75 23.72 15.75 -10.81
C PHE A 75 23.50 14.57 -11.76
N HIS A 76 23.56 14.85 -13.05
CA HIS A 76 23.46 13.88 -14.13
C HIS A 76 24.20 14.40 -15.37
N GLY A 77 24.38 13.53 -16.37
CA GLY A 77 25.04 13.80 -17.65
C GLY A 77 25.65 12.51 -18.20
N ALA A 78 25.28 12.15 -19.43
CA ALA A 78 25.75 10.93 -20.10
C ALA A 78 27.28 10.85 -20.17
N GLU A 79 27.96 12.00 -20.36
CA GLU A 79 29.41 12.09 -20.38
C GLU A 79 30.08 11.65 -19.07
N PHE A 80 29.41 11.85 -17.93
CA PHE A 80 29.94 11.45 -16.63
C PHE A 80 29.81 9.94 -16.44
N PHE A 81 28.69 9.35 -16.85
CA PHE A 81 28.52 7.90 -16.87
C PHE A 81 29.53 7.22 -17.80
N ASP A 82 29.82 7.79 -18.96
CA ASP A 82 30.85 7.28 -19.88
C ASP A 82 32.24 7.25 -19.25
N ILE A 83 32.60 8.28 -18.46
CA ILE A 83 33.87 8.32 -17.72
C ILE A 83 33.89 7.23 -16.66
N LEU A 84 32.82 7.12 -15.85
CA LEU A 84 32.70 6.09 -14.81
C LEU A 84 32.75 4.67 -15.41
N PHE A 85 32.16 4.47 -16.59
CA PHE A 85 32.16 3.19 -17.28
C PHE A 85 33.55 2.80 -17.77
N LYS A 86 34.29 3.76 -18.34
CA LYS A 86 35.69 3.55 -18.73
C LYS A 86 36.54 3.17 -17.52
N LEU A 87 36.37 3.86 -16.40
CA LEU A 87 37.08 3.51 -15.15
C LEU A 87 36.71 2.11 -14.67
N TRP A 88 35.42 1.75 -14.66
CA TRP A 88 34.96 0.42 -14.27
C TRP A 88 35.62 -0.67 -15.12
N ARG A 89 35.69 -0.49 -16.44
CA ARG A 89 36.35 -1.45 -17.34
C ARG A 89 37.84 -1.63 -17.06
N ILE A 90 38.52 -0.59 -16.58
CA ILE A 90 39.95 -0.65 -16.24
C ILE A 90 40.16 -1.33 -14.88
N PHE A 91 39.36 -0.99 -13.87
CA PHE A 91 39.63 -1.35 -12.47
C PHE A 91 38.80 -2.51 -11.91
N SER A 92 37.73 -2.94 -12.59
CA SER A 92 36.80 -4.00 -12.13
C SER A 92 37.46 -5.31 -11.71
N LYS A 93 38.66 -5.61 -12.22
CA LYS A 93 39.43 -6.83 -11.90
C LYS A 93 40.63 -6.59 -10.99
N SER A 94 41.02 -5.34 -10.75
CA SER A 94 42.31 -5.00 -10.14
C SER A 94 42.21 -4.13 -8.90
N ASP A 95 41.21 -3.24 -8.79
CA ASP A 95 41.05 -2.35 -7.64
C ASP A 95 39.59 -2.16 -7.25
N LEU A 96 39.17 -2.90 -6.22
CA LEU A 96 37.80 -2.89 -5.71
C LEU A 96 37.43 -1.59 -5.00
N LYS A 97 38.41 -0.81 -4.50
CA LYS A 97 38.11 0.49 -3.84
C LYS A 97 37.63 1.50 -4.85
N VAL A 98 38.33 1.59 -5.99
CA VAL A 98 37.92 2.43 -7.12
C VAL A 98 36.52 2.03 -7.60
N CYS A 99 36.27 0.72 -7.71
CA CYS A 99 34.96 0.21 -8.12
C CYS A 99 33.84 0.58 -7.15
N LEU A 100 34.09 0.50 -5.83
CA LEU A 100 33.13 0.93 -4.83
C LEU A 100 32.82 2.43 -4.94
N SER A 101 33.84 3.28 -5.08
CA SER A 101 33.64 4.72 -5.28
C SER A 101 32.86 5.04 -6.55
N ILE A 102 33.08 4.27 -7.63
CA ILE A 102 32.29 4.42 -8.87
C ILE A 102 30.82 4.12 -8.60
N VAL A 103 30.49 2.99 -7.97
CA VAL A 103 29.09 2.62 -7.71
C VAL A 103 28.42 3.61 -6.76
N GLN A 104 29.13 4.09 -5.74
CA GLN A 104 28.61 5.12 -4.81
C GLN A 104 28.24 6.43 -5.52
N ILE A 105 29.08 6.88 -6.46
CA ILE A 105 28.76 8.08 -7.26
C ILE A 105 27.56 7.82 -8.17
N ILE A 106 27.51 6.67 -8.84
CA ILE A 106 26.39 6.31 -9.72
C ILE A 106 25.08 6.25 -8.94
N GLU A 107 25.08 5.58 -7.79
CA GLU A 107 23.91 5.49 -6.91
C GLU A 107 23.45 6.86 -6.44
N TYR A 108 24.39 7.72 -6.03
CA TYR A 108 24.05 9.09 -5.67
C TYR A 108 23.35 9.81 -6.82
N MET A 109 23.90 9.76 -8.04
CA MET A 109 23.31 10.42 -9.21
C MET A 109 21.89 9.90 -9.53
N VAL A 110 21.70 8.57 -9.51
CA VAL A 110 20.42 7.89 -9.74
C VAL A 110 19.38 8.25 -8.68
N ASN A 111 19.78 8.39 -7.41
CA ASN A 111 18.89 8.75 -6.31
C ASN A 111 18.45 10.22 -6.35
N LYS A 112 19.18 11.08 -7.06
CA LYS A 112 18.88 12.51 -7.12
C LYS A 112 18.02 12.90 -8.31
N THR A 113 18.14 12.20 -9.44
CA THR A 113 17.44 12.57 -10.68
C THR A 113 17.02 11.33 -11.44
N ILE A 114 15.81 11.35 -11.99
CA ILE A 114 15.33 10.23 -12.80
C ILE A 114 16.08 10.15 -14.14
N GLU A 115 16.50 11.31 -14.66
CA GLU A 115 17.33 11.44 -15.85
C GLU A 115 18.63 10.63 -15.75
N ALA A 116 19.27 10.61 -14.57
CA ALA A 116 20.46 9.81 -14.32
C ALA A 116 20.19 8.30 -14.49
N SER A 117 19.01 7.80 -14.08
CA SER A 117 18.63 6.40 -14.29
C SER A 117 18.55 6.07 -15.78
N TYR A 118 17.91 6.94 -16.57
CA TYR A 118 17.81 6.79 -18.02
C TYR A 118 19.18 6.84 -18.72
N GLU A 119 20.07 7.74 -18.29
CA GLU A 119 21.42 7.86 -18.83
C GLU A 119 22.28 6.62 -18.50
N LEU A 120 22.26 6.15 -17.24
CA LEU A 120 22.94 4.93 -16.82
C LEU A 120 22.54 3.72 -17.67
N ILE A 121 21.23 3.57 -17.90
CA ILE A 121 20.66 2.49 -18.71
C ILE A 121 21.10 2.60 -20.17
N LYS A 122 21.06 3.81 -20.77
CA LYS A 122 21.51 4.05 -22.15
C LYS A 122 22.99 3.71 -22.36
N CYS A 123 23.83 3.88 -21.34
CA CYS A 123 25.24 3.50 -21.38
C CYS A 123 25.47 1.97 -21.20
N ASN A 124 24.41 1.15 -21.07
CA ASN A 124 24.47 -0.30 -20.86
C ASN A 124 25.29 -0.74 -19.62
N PHE A 125 25.42 0.13 -18.62
CA PHE A 125 26.23 -0.14 -17.43
C PHE A 125 25.70 -1.33 -16.61
N HIS A 126 24.38 -1.55 -16.64
CA HIS A 126 23.71 -2.66 -15.96
C HIS A 126 24.26 -4.03 -16.39
N GLN A 127 24.60 -4.22 -17.68
CA GLN A 127 25.15 -5.49 -18.17
C GLN A 127 26.49 -5.83 -17.52
N THR A 128 27.38 -4.84 -17.41
CA THR A 128 28.67 -5.03 -16.71
C THR A 128 28.51 -5.31 -15.23
N PHE A 129 27.49 -4.77 -14.58
CA PHE A 129 27.17 -5.10 -13.19
C PHE A 129 26.61 -6.53 -13.07
N PHE A 130 25.78 -6.99 -14.00
CA PHE A 130 25.32 -8.38 -14.00
C PHE A 130 26.47 -9.37 -14.16
N GLU A 131 27.40 -9.10 -15.08
CA GLU A 131 28.63 -9.89 -15.21
C GLU A 131 29.42 -9.89 -13.88
N PHE A 132 29.54 -8.73 -13.23
CA PHE A 132 30.22 -8.62 -11.95
C PHE A 132 29.57 -9.47 -10.85
N LEU A 133 28.23 -9.39 -10.70
CA LEU A 133 27.47 -10.17 -9.71
C LEU A 133 27.60 -11.70 -9.94
N GLN A 134 27.78 -12.13 -11.19
CA GLN A 134 27.95 -13.56 -11.51
C GLN A 134 29.30 -14.13 -11.08
N PHE A 135 30.39 -13.36 -11.17
CA PHE A 135 31.76 -13.88 -11.06
C PHE A 135 32.56 -13.36 -9.86
N ASN A 136 32.08 -12.34 -9.15
CA ASN A 136 32.81 -11.72 -8.05
C ASN A 136 32.21 -12.11 -6.68
N GLU A 137 33.06 -12.32 -5.67
CA GLU A 137 32.67 -12.71 -4.30
C GLU A 137 32.67 -11.51 -3.32
N ASN A 138 32.97 -10.29 -3.78
CA ASN A 138 33.00 -9.12 -2.91
C ASN A 138 31.58 -8.68 -2.50
N LYS A 139 31.15 -9.12 -1.31
CA LYS A 139 29.81 -8.82 -0.74
C LYS A 139 29.49 -7.33 -0.62
N ALA A 140 30.46 -6.49 -0.26
CA ALA A 140 30.22 -5.05 -0.11
C ALA A 140 29.85 -4.39 -1.45
N LEU A 141 30.59 -4.73 -2.50
CA LEU A 141 30.33 -4.20 -3.84
C LEU A 141 29.08 -4.83 -4.47
N GLN A 142 28.83 -6.13 -4.23
CA GLN A 142 27.57 -6.77 -4.61
C GLN A 142 26.37 -6.06 -3.98
N SER A 143 26.41 -5.83 -2.66
CA SER A 143 25.38 -5.10 -1.93
C SER A 143 25.14 -3.71 -2.53
N GLN A 144 26.19 -2.94 -2.78
CA GLN A 144 26.06 -1.61 -3.38
C GLN A 144 25.40 -1.64 -4.77
N ILE A 145 25.75 -2.63 -5.60
CA ILE A 145 25.14 -2.80 -6.93
C ILE A 145 23.66 -3.17 -6.81
N ILE A 146 23.30 -4.05 -5.87
CA ILE A 146 21.91 -4.42 -5.62
C ILE A 146 21.09 -3.23 -5.11
N TYR A 147 21.65 -2.41 -4.22
CA TYR A 147 21.01 -1.16 -3.78
C TYR A 147 20.82 -0.18 -4.93
N LEU A 148 21.83 0.01 -5.78
CA LEU A 148 21.71 0.81 -6.98
C LEU A 148 20.53 0.35 -7.86
N PHE A 149 20.44 -0.96 -8.15
CA PHE A 149 19.32 -1.50 -8.94
C PHE A 149 17.97 -1.36 -8.25
N SER A 150 17.93 -1.56 -6.93
CA SER A 150 16.74 -1.30 -6.12
C SER A 150 16.29 0.15 -6.28
N ASN A 151 17.20 1.12 -6.19
CA ASN A 151 16.85 2.52 -6.31
C ASN A 151 16.30 2.88 -7.70
N ILE A 152 16.81 2.27 -8.77
CA ILE A 152 16.24 2.43 -10.12
C ILE A 152 14.78 1.96 -10.15
N ILE A 153 14.49 0.82 -9.51
CA ILE A 153 13.15 0.22 -9.46
C ILE A 153 12.19 1.02 -8.57
N GLN A 154 12.68 1.62 -7.47
CA GLN A 154 11.87 2.42 -6.55
C GLN A 154 11.53 3.84 -7.07
N ASN A 155 12.01 4.23 -8.27
CA ASN A 155 11.66 5.52 -8.89
C ASN A 155 10.22 5.59 -9.45
N ASP A 156 9.46 4.50 -9.41
CA ASP A 156 8.04 4.43 -9.77
C ASP A 156 7.67 4.81 -11.22
N ASP A 157 8.67 4.83 -12.10
CA ASP A 157 8.50 5.09 -13.52
C ASP A 157 8.28 3.78 -14.29
N ILE A 158 7.14 3.71 -14.97
CA ILE A 158 6.68 2.52 -15.69
C ILE A 158 7.64 2.13 -16.83
N GLU A 159 8.27 3.08 -17.52
CA GLU A 159 9.19 2.77 -18.61
C GLU A 159 10.52 2.23 -18.08
N LEU A 160 11.01 2.74 -16.95
CA LEU A 160 12.15 2.16 -16.24
C LEU A 160 11.83 0.74 -15.73
N LEU A 161 10.65 0.53 -15.16
CA LEU A 161 10.23 -0.79 -14.68
C LEU A 161 10.14 -1.81 -15.83
N LYS A 162 9.53 -1.42 -16.97
CA LYS A 162 9.51 -2.25 -18.19
C LYS A 162 10.92 -2.58 -18.67
N PHE A 163 11.83 -1.60 -18.67
CA PHE A 163 13.22 -1.83 -19.01
C PHE A 163 13.85 -2.88 -18.09
N CYS A 164 13.66 -2.77 -16.78
CA CYS A 164 14.20 -3.72 -15.80
C CYS A 164 13.69 -5.15 -16.04
N VAL A 165 12.39 -5.32 -16.31
CA VAL A 165 11.80 -6.63 -16.65
C VAL A 165 12.42 -7.18 -17.93
N GLN A 166 12.44 -6.39 -19.02
CA GLN A 166 12.94 -6.83 -20.33
C GLN A 166 14.43 -7.16 -20.35
N ASN A 167 15.21 -6.58 -19.43
CA ASN A 167 16.66 -6.77 -19.38
C ASN A 167 17.10 -7.75 -18.28
N GLY A 168 16.18 -8.48 -17.64
CA GLY A 168 16.53 -9.61 -16.79
C GLY A 168 16.92 -9.27 -15.35
N PHE A 169 16.46 -8.12 -14.82
CA PHE A 169 16.78 -7.69 -13.45
C PHE A 169 16.20 -8.65 -12.41
N ILE A 170 14.97 -9.15 -12.64
CA ILE A 170 14.30 -10.10 -11.75
C ILE A 170 15.16 -11.35 -11.61
N GLU A 171 15.60 -11.94 -12.72
CA GLU A 171 16.39 -13.16 -12.76
C GLU A 171 17.72 -13.01 -12.04
N ILE A 172 18.34 -11.83 -12.11
CA ILE A 172 19.54 -11.51 -11.35
C ILE A 172 19.24 -11.48 -9.85
N PHE A 173 18.17 -10.81 -9.43
CA PHE A 173 17.75 -10.80 -8.03
C PHE A 173 17.41 -12.19 -7.50
N LEU A 174 16.73 -13.03 -8.27
CA LEU A 174 16.42 -14.40 -7.85
C LEU A 174 17.67 -15.24 -7.68
N LYS A 175 18.63 -15.11 -8.60
CA LYS A 175 19.93 -15.78 -8.48
C LYS A 175 20.68 -15.35 -7.22
N GLU A 176 20.74 -14.05 -6.93
CA GLU A 176 21.41 -13.55 -5.71
C GLU A 176 20.68 -13.95 -4.43
N LYS A 177 19.34 -13.92 -4.42
CA LYS A 177 18.52 -14.45 -3.32
C LYS A 177 18.86 -15.92 -3.05
N ASP A 178 18.83 -16.75 -4.08
CA ASP A 178 19.07 -18.20 -3.95
C ASP A 178 20.51 -18.48 -3.52
N LYS A 179 21.50 -17.72 -4.00
CA LYS A 179 22.89 -17.82 -3.50
C LYS A 179 22.94 -17.58 -2.00
N ILE A 180 22.29 -16.53 -1.50
CA ILE A 180 22.37 -16.17 -0.09
C ILE A 180 21.63 -17.15 0.80
N LEU A 181 20.39 -17.51 0.43
CA LEU A 181 19.58 -18.43 1.23
C LEU A 181 20.19 -19.83 1.31
N ASN A 182 20.98 -20.24 0.32
CA ASN A 182 21.63 -21.55 0.29
C ASN A 182 23.09 -21.55 0.79
N ASP A 183 23.66 -20.39 1.15
CA ASP A 183 25.04 -20.29 1.62
C ASP A 183 25.10 -20.38 3.15
N PRO A 184 25.60 -21.50 3.72
CA PRO A 184 25.68 -21.68 5.17
C PRO A 184 26.76 -20.80 5.83
N SER A 185 27.61 -20.13 5.05
CA SER A 185 28.71 -19.29 5.54
C SER A 185 28.33 -17.82 5.73
N ILE A 186 27.12 -17.42 5.30
CA ILE A 186 26.65 -16.04 5.42
C ILE A 186 26.08 -15.82 6.82
N ASP A 187 26.57 -14.78 7.51
CA ASP A 187 25.85 -14.22 8.64
C ASP A 187 24.51 -13.69 8.13
N PHE A 188 23.43 -14.39 8.46
CA PHE A 188 22.09 -14.10 7.96
C PHE A 188 21.62 -12.68 8.30
N ILE A 189 22.10 -12.06 9.38
CA ILE A 189 21.71 -10.68 9.74
C ILE A 189 22.35 -9.68 8.77
N ASP A 190 23.66 -9.83 8.52
CA ASP A 190 24.39 -8.98 7.60
C ASP A 190 23.96 -9.26 6.14
N GLY A 191 23.77 -10.52 5.77
CA GLY A 191 23.29 -10.92 4.44
C GLY A 191 21.86 -10.44 4.16
N PHE A 192 21.00 -10.42 5.18
CA PHE A 192 19.65 -9.88 5.05
C PHE A 192 19.66 -8.38 4.79
N SER A 193 20.27 -7.61 5.69
CA SER A 193 20.29 -6.15 5.61
C SER A 193 21.01 -5.64 4.37
N SER A 194 22.08 -6.31 3.94
CA SER A 194 22.89 -5.84 2.82
C SER A 194 22.36 -6.22 1.44
N ILE A 195 21.67 -7.37 1.28
CA ILE A 195 21.30 -7.87 -0.05
C ILE A 195 19.85 -8.40 -0.13
N LEU A 196 19.38 -9.23 0.81
CA LEU A 196 18.02 -9.78 0.68
C LEU A 196 16.92 -8.72 0.82
N PHE A 197 17.10 -7.75 1.74
CA PHE A 197 16.14 -6.68 1.93
C PHE A 197 15.90 -5.86 0.64
N PRO A 198 16.93 -5.28 -0.01
CA PRO A 198 16.71 -4.56 -1.26
C PRO A 198 16.19 -5.45 -2.39
N ILE A 199 16.56 -6.75 -2.44
CA ILE A 199 15.98 -7.71 -3.40
C ILE A 199 14.48 -7.86 -3.19
N PHE A 200 14.03 -8.18 -1.97
CA PHE A 200 12.61 -8.39 -1.70
C PHE A 200 11.81 -7.11 -1.93
N SER A 201 12.29 -5.96 -1.44
CA SER A 201 11.66 -4.66 -1.69
C SER A 201 11.51 -4.37 -3.19
N SER A 202 12.51 -4.70 -4.00
CA SER A 202 12.45 -4.52 -5.46
C SER A 202 11.49 -5.49 -6.14
N VAL A 203 11.48 -6.76 -5.74
CA VAL A 203 10.59 -7.79 -6.27
C VAL A 203 9.13 -7.45 -5.95
N ILE A 204 8.84 -7.06 -4.71
CA ILE A 204 7.50 -6.67 -4.26
C ILE A 204 6.99 -5.46 -5.04
N ARG A 205 7.87 -4.51 -5.40
CA ARG A 205 7.48 -3.34 -6.20
C ARG A 205 6.79 -3.71 -7.50
N PHE A 206 7.22 -4.80 -8.15
CA PHE A 206 6.62 -5.26 -9.40
C PHE A 206 5.18 -5.79 -9.24
N LEU A 207 4.73 -6.16 -8.03
CA LEU A 207 3.34 -6.57 -7.79
C LEU A 207 2.31 -5.48 -8.09
N VAL A 208 2.72 -4.21 -8.03
CA VAL A 208 1.84 -3.04 -8.25
C VAL A 208 1.50 -2.86 -9.74
N TYR A 209 2.37 -3.36 -10.63
CA TYR A 209 2.33 -3.10 -12.07
C TYR A 209 2.26 -4.39 -12.89
N PRO A 210 1.22 -5.23 -12.76
CA PRO A 210 1.07 -6.43 -13.57
C PRO A 210 1.15 -6.19 -15.09
N GLU A 211 0.76 -5.00 -15.54
CA GLU A 211 0.71 -4.63 -16.96
C GLU A 211 2.07 -4.51 -17.65
N ILE A 212 3.19 -4.48 -16.92
CA ILE A 212 4.53 -4.41 -17.52
C ILE A 212 5.06 -5.76 -17.99
N PHE A 213 4.38 -6.85 -17.59
CA PHE A 213 4.80 -8.21 -17.92
C PHE A 213 4.12 -8.68 -19.22
N ASP A 214 4.95 -9.01 -20.20
CA ASP A 214 4.48 -9.57 -21.48
C ASP A 214 3.93 -10.99 -21.32
N SER A 215 4.35 -11.71 -20.27
CA SER A 215 3.91 -13.07 -19.95
C SER A 215 3.33 -13.15 -18.54
N GLN A 216 2.23 -13.89 -18.38
CA GLN A 216 1.68 -14.16 -17.05
C GLN A 216 2.61 -15.02 -16.19
N ASN A 217 3.51 -15.81 -16.80
CA ASN A 217 4.44 -16.68 -16.07
C ASN A 217 5.48 -15.89 -15.27
N ASP A 218 5.98 -14.79 -15.82
CA ASP A 218 6.98 -13.96 -15.14
C ASP A 218 6.33 -13.25 -13.95
N PHE A 219 5.13 -12.71 -14.16
CA PHE A 219 4.36 -12.11 -13.07
C PHE A 219 3.95 -13.14 -12.00
N PHE A 220 3.60 -14.37 -12.41
CA PHE A 220 3.30 -15.46 -11.48
C PHE A 220 4.51 -15.80 -10.60
N THR A 221 5.72 -15.76 -11.15
CA THR A 221 6.97 -15.98 -10.38
C THR A 221 7.11 -14.96 -9.25
N ILE A 222 6.85 -13.67 -9.52
CA ILE A 222 6.84 -12.61 -8.49
C ILE A 222 5.79 -12.90 -7.42
N PHE A 223 4.61 -13.37 -7.84
CA PHE A 223 3.54 -13.78 -6.92
C PHE A 223 3.94 -14.95 -6.01
N GLN A 224 4.63 -15.95 -6.55
CA GLN A 224 5.13 -17.09 -5.78
C GLN A 224 6.13 -16.66 -4.71
N ILE A 225 7.09 -15.81 -5.07
CA ILE A 225 8.09 -15.31 -4.12
C ILE A 225 7.42 -14.53 -2.99
N SER A 226 6.46 -13.68 -3.34
CA SER A 226 5.68 -12.90 -2.37
C SER A 226 4.90 -13.82 -1.43
N THR A 227 4.35 -14.91 -1.94
CA THR A 227 3.67 -15.92 -1.13
C THR A 227 4.63 -16.67 -0.21
N ASP A 228 5.84 -16.99 -0.69
CA ASP A 228 6.85 -17.67 0.11
C ASP A 228 7.38 -16.80 1.26
N ILE A 229 7.45 -15.47 1.06
CA ILE A 229 7.71 -14.52 2.16
C ILE A 229 6.60 -14.59 3.21
N LEU A 230 5.31 -14.61 2.79
CA LEU A 230 4.20 -14.72 3.74
C LEU A 230 4.21 -16.03 4.54
N LYS A 231 4.59 -17.16 3.91
CA LYS A 231 4.74 -18.46 4.60
C LYS A 231 5.80 -18.41 5.70
N GLN A 232 6.93 -17.76 5.40
CA GLN A 232 8.09 -17.70 6.30
C GLN A 232 8.02 -16.54 7.31
N ARG A 233 6.95 -15.73 7.31
CA ARG A 233 6.78 -14.54 8.16
C ARG A 233 7.02 -14.82 9.66
N ASN A 234 6.61 -15.99 10.14
CA ASN A 234 6.70 -16.37 11.55
C ASN A 234 8.04 -17.08 11.88
N GLU A 235 8.80 -17.48 10.87
CA GLU A 235 10.08 -18.16 11.06
C GLU A 235 11.19 -17.16 11.38
N GLN A 236 11.17 -16.00 10.73
CA GLN A 236 12.21 -14.98 10.85
C GLN A 236 11.62 -13.57 10.78
N HIS A 237 11.97 -12.70 11.74
CA HIS A 237 11.45 -11.33 11.86
C HIS A 237 11.65 -10.47 10.60
N PHE A 238 12.60 -10.84 9.75
CA PHE A 238 12.90 -10.08 8.56
C PHE A 238 11.95 -10.36 7.38
N PHE A 239 11.21 -11.48 7.37
CA PHE A 239 10.15 -11.67 6.40
C PHE A 239 8.91 -10.84 6.78
N ASP A 240 8.68 -10.73 8.08
CA ASP A 240 7.60 -9.97 8.68
C ASP A 240 7.60 -8.48 8.27
N VAL A 241 8.79 -7.85 8.15
CA VAL A 241 8.89 -6.44 7.71
C VAL A 241 8.35 -6.18 6.30
N HIS A 242 8.28 -7.21 5.44
CA HIS A 242 7.80 -7.10 4.06
C HIS A 242 6.31 -7.46 3.90
N VAL A 243 5.68 -8.08 4.90
CA VAL A 243 4.29 -8.57 4.80
C VAL A 243 3.32 -7.43 4.46
N LYS A 244 3.46 -6.28 5.14
CA LYS A 244 2.61 -5.11 4.88
C LYS A 244 2.75 -4.60 3.44
N ASP A 245 3.97 -4.52 2.94
CA ASP A 245 4.25 -4.05 1.57
C ASP A 245 3.68 -5.01 0.53
N ILE A 246 3.78 -6.31 0.77
CA ILE A 246 3.18 -7.35 -0.09
C ILE A 246 1.67 -7.19 -0.14
N ILE A 247 1.00 -7.14 1.02
CA ILE A 247 -0.46 -7.05 1.10
C ILE A 247 -0.94 -5.75 0.43
N SER A 248 -0.29 -4.62 0.74
CA SER A 248 -0.61 -3.32 0.17
C SER A 248 -0.42 -3.28 -1.35
N SER A 249 0.67 -3.87 -1.85
CA SER A 249 0.98 -3.89 -3.28
C SER A 249 -0.07 -4.68 -4.07
N ILE A 250 -0.47 -5.84 -3.55
CA ILE A 250 -1.50 -6.66 -4.21
C ILE A 250 -2.86 -5.98 -4.12
N ILE A 251 -3.20 -5.35 -2.99
CA ILE A 251 -4.40 -4.53 -2.85
C ILE A 251 -4.51 -3.46 -3.96
N LEU A 252 -3.38 -2.86 -4.36
CA LEU A 252 -3.32 -1.84 -5.42
C LEU A 252 -3.41 -2.41 -6.84
N SER A 253 -3.07 -3.68 -7.03
CA SER A 253 -3.12 -4.37 -8.32
C SER A 253 -4.34 -5.29 -8.51
N LEU A 254 -5.18 -5.48 -7.48
CA LEU A 254 -6.44 -6.22 -7.61
C LEU A 254 -7.29 -5.69 -8.77
N GLY A 255 -7.74 -6.61 -9.63
CA GLY A 255 -8.48 -6.30 -10.85
C GLY A 255 -7.62 -5.98 -12.08
N LYS A 256 -6.28 -5.91 -11.94
CA LYS A 256 -5.34 -5.71 -13.05
C LYS A 256 -4.63 -6.99 -13.49
N PHE A 257 -4.84 -8.11 -12.79
CA PHE A 257 -4.27 -9.42 -13.10
C PHE A 257 -5.33 -10.52 -12.95
N ASP A 258 -5.05 -11.71 -13.50
CA ASP A 258 -5.94 -12.85 -13.37
C ASP A 258 -5.97 -13.39 -11.92
N LEU A 259 -7.15 -13.40 -11.31
CA LEU A 259 -7.34 -13.86 -9.93
C LEU A 259 -6.99 -15.36 -9.74
N SER A 260 -6.91 -16.15 -10.83
CA SER A 260 -6.41 -17.53 -10.78
C SER A 260 -5.01 -17.63 -10.16
N LEU A 261 -4.15 -16.61 -10.36
CA LEU A 261 -2.79 -16.55 -9.82
C LEU A 261 -2.78 -16.55 -8.27
N LEU A 262 -3.78 -15.94 -7.63
CA LEU A 262 -3.91 -15.95 -6.16
C LEU A 262 -4.25 -17.34 -5.63
N LEU A 263 -5.08 -18.08 -6.37
CA LEU A 263 -5.49 -19.43 -6.01
C LEU A 263 -4.32 -20.41 -6.19
N GLU A 264 -3.65 -20.33 -7.34
CA GLU A 264 -2.55 -21.24 -7.70
C GLU A 264 -1.31 -21.04 -6.83
N SER A 265 -0.96 -19.80 -6.50
CA SER A 265 0.15 -19.50 -5.58
C SER A 265 -0.15 -19.92 -4.14
N GLY A 266 -1.43 -20.00 -3.76
CA GLY A 266 -1.86 -20.19 -2.38
C GLY A 266 -1.78 -18.92 -1.52
N PHE A 267 -1.55 -17.75 -2.13
CA PHE A 267 -1.44 -16.45 -1.44
C PHE A 267 -2.59 -16.21 -0.47
N TYR A 268 -3.83 -16.47 -0.91
CA TYR A 268 -5.03 -16.24 -0.09
C TYR A 268 -5.02 -17.08 1.21
N LYS A 269 -4.42 -18.27 1.20
CA LYS A 269 -4.34 -19.15 2.39
C LYS A 269 -3.45 -18.52 3.45
N GLU A 270 -2.34 -17.92 3.05
CA GLU A 270 -1.44 -17.23 3.98
C GLU A 270 -2.11 -16.01 4.60
N ILE A 271 -2.93 -15.28 3.84
CA ILE A 271 -3.74 -14.19 4.39
C ILE A 271 -4.75 -14.69 5.43
N ILE A 272 -5.40 -15.82 5.17
CA ILE A 272 -6.31 -16.44 6.14
C ILE A 272 -5.56 -16.87 7.40
N LEU A 273 -4.33 -17.40 7.27
CA LEU A 273 -3.49 -17.73 8.42
C LEU A 273 -3.13 -16.48 9.23
N ILE A 274 -2.79 -15.36 8.58
CA ILE A 274 -2.55 -14.06 9.26
C ILE A 274 -3.78 -13.63 10.06
N ILE A 275 -4.99 -13.78 9.51
CA ILE A 275 -6.23 -13.46 10.22
C ILE A 275 -6.49 -14.41 11.38
N ASN A 276 -6.13 -15.68 11.22
CA ASN A 276 -6.27 -16.68 12.28
C ASN A 276 -5.28 -16.47 13.43
N ASP A 277 -4.11 -15.88 13.15
CA ASP A 277 -3.12 -15.46 14.15
C ASP A 277 -3.60 -14.17 14.88
N ASP A 278 -4.37 -14.33 15.97
CA ASP A 278 -5.03 -13.24 16.73
C ASP A 278 -4.11 -12.10 17.23
N PHE A 279 -2.79 -12.26 17.15
CA PHE A 279 -1.78 -11.26 17.56
C PHE A 279 -0.94 -10.69 16.41
N SER A 280 -1.30 -10.97 15.15
CA SER A 280 -0.58 -10.41 14.01
C SER A 280 -0.85 -8.90 13.89
N HIS A 281 0.22 -8.10 13.80
CA HIS A 281 0.09 -6.66 13.53
C HIS A 281 -0.30 -6.35 12.07
N HIS A 282 -0.35 -7.36 11.20
CA HIS A 282 -0.82 -7.25 9.80
C HIS A 282 -2.29 -7.61 9.63
N ILE A 283 -3.01 -7.90 10.72
CA ILE A 283 -4.38 -8.41 10.66
C ILE A 283 -5.36 -7.41 10.01
N SER A 284 -5.14 -6.11 10.19
CA SER A 284 -5.95 -5.07 9.52
C SER A 284 -5.76 -5.10 8.00
N ASP A 285 -4.50 -5.14 7.54
CA ASP A 285 -4.17 -5.21 6.11
C ASP A 285 -4.73 -6.50 5.48
N ALA A 286 -4.66 -7.61 6.20
CA ALA A 286 -5.22 -8.90 5.78
C ALA A 286 -6.75 -8.86 5.61
N TYR A 287 -7.49 -8.26 6.55
CA TYR A 287 -8.93 -8.04 6.39
C TYR A 287 -9.25 -7.11 5.23
N LEU A 288 -8.49 -6.03 5.05
CA LEU A 288 -8.67 -5.09 3.94
C LEU A 288 -8.48 -5.80 2.59
N PHE A 289 -7.45 -6.65 2.48
CA PHE A 289 -7.21 -7.47 1.30
C PHE A 289 -8.40 -8.39 0.99
N LEU A 290 -8.89 -9.16 1.98
CA LEU A 290 -10.00 -10.08 1.75
C LEU A 290 -11.29 -9.35 1.41
N GLY A 291 -11.57 -8.21 2.05
CA GLY A 291 -12.71 -7.37 1.70
C GLY A 291 -12.66 -6.93 0.24
N LYS A 292 -11.49 -6.49 -0.24
CA LYS A 292 -11.33 -6.09 -1.65
C LYS A 292 -11.42 -7.29 -2.59
N LEU A 293 -10.81 -8.43 -2.24
CA LEU A 293 -10.89 -9.64 -3.03
C LEU A 293 -12.35 -10.07 -3.22
N PHE A 294 -13.13 -10.13 -2.14
CA PHE A 294 -14.54 -10.50 -2.18
C PHE A 294 -15.40 -9.50 -2.96
N PHE A 295 -15.12 -8.20 -2.81
CA PHE A 295 -15.74 -7.18 -3.65
C PHE A 295 -15.52 -7.47 -5.14
N HIS A 296 -14.28 -7.75 -5.56
CA HIS A 296 -13.98 -8.08 -6.96
C HIS A 296 -14.64 -9.37 -7.44
N LEU A 297 -14.71 -10.40 -6.58
CA LEU A 297 -15.35 -11.67 -6.90
C LEU A 297 -16.86 -11.52 -7.10
N SER A 298 -17.54 -10.82 -6.18
CA SER A 298 -19.00 -10.60 -6.27
C SER A 298 -19.46 -9.88 -7.54
N ILE A 299 -18.57 -9.17 -8.23
CA ILE A 299 -18.88 -8.46 -9.47
C ILE A 299 -18.61 -9.33 -10.70
N ASN A 300 -17.60 -10.20 -10.66
CA ASN A 300 -17.01 -10.78 -11.89
C ASN A 300 -16.94 -12.32 -11.92
N VAL A 301 -17.20 -13.02 -10.81
CA VAL A 301 -16.96 -14.47 -10.70
C VAL A 301 -18.10 -15.15 -9.96
N ASP A 302 -18.45 -16.37 -10.36
CA ASP A 302 -19.39 -17.22 -9.63
C ASP A 302 -18.86 -17.50 -8.20
N PRO A 303 -19.59 -17.10 -7.14
CA PRO A 303 -19.18 -17.30 -5.75
C PRO A 303 -18.87 -18.76 -5.38
N SER A 304 -19.43 -19.73 -6.12
CA SER A 304 -19.21 -21.16 -5.88
C SER A 304 -17.77 -21.63 -6.09
N VAL A 305 -16.93 -20.84 -6.77
CA VAL A 305 -15.49 -21.15 -6.95
C VAL A 305 -14.73 -21.10 -5.61
N PHE A 306 -15.21 -20.34 -4.63
CA PHE A 306 -14.58 -20.17 -3.32
C PHE A 306 -15.32 -20.89 -2.18
N TYR A 307 -16.48 -21.48 -2.47
CA TYR A 307 -17.37 -22.06 -1.48
C TYR A 307 -17.86 -23.47 -1.84
N PRO A 308 -17.75 -24.46 -0.92
CA PRO A 308 -17.06 -24.41 0.38
C PRO A 308 -15.58 -24.77 0.25
N SER A 309 -14.70 -23.88 0.70
CA SER A 309 -13.27 -24.14 0.81
C SER A 309 -12.90 -24.51 2.27
N PRO A 310 -12.03 -25.51 2.51
CA PRO A 310 -11.52 -25.84 3.85
C PRO A 310 -10.70 -24.71 4.50
N PHE A 311 -10.48 -23.61 3.78
CA PHE A 311 -9.80 -22.40 4.24
C PHE A 311 -10.79 -21.26 4.54
N MET A 312 -12.05 -21.57 4.86
CA MET A 312 -13.01 -20.57 5.34
C MET A 312 -12.54 -19.95 6.66
N ILE A 313 -12.57 -18.62 6.75
CA ILE A 313 -12.46 -17.94 8.04
C ILE A 313 -13.71 -18.27 8.85
N ASP A 314 -13.52 -18.74 10.08
CA ASP A 314 -14.62 -18.85 11.03
C ASP A 314 -15.03 -17.44 11.50
N VAL A 315 -15.91 -16.82 10.70
CA VAL A 315 -16.39 -15.46 10.93
C VAL A 315 -17.06 -15.33 12.29
N ILE A 316 -17.79 -16.34 12.76
CA ILE A 316 -18.47 -16.31 14.05
C ILE A 316 -17.47 -16.34 15.20
N SER A 317 -16.45 -17.20 15.12
CA SER A 317 -15.37 -17.20 16.11
C SER A 317 -14.62 -15.86 16.11
N LYS A 318 -14.34 -15.27 14.95
CA LYS A 318 -13.65 -13.97 14.84
C LYS A 318 -14.47 -12.81 15.39
N CYS A 319 -15.76 -12.75 15.06
CA CYS A 319 -16.70 -11.80 15.65
C CYS A 319 -16.74 -11.95 17.18
N SER A 320 -16.86 -13.18 17.68
CA SER A 320 -16.91 -13.45 19.12
C SER A 320 -15.61 -13.03 19.83
N HIS A 321 -14.45 -13.28 19.21
CA HIS A 321 -13.16 -12.85 19.75
C HIS A 321 -13.08 -11.33 19.86
N ILE A 322 -13.37 -10.60 18.77
CA ILE A 322 -13.33 -9.13 18.74
C ILE A 322 -14.27 -8.52 19.78
N MET A 323 -15.44 -9.14 20.00
CA MET A 323 -16.38 -8.69 21.02
C MET A 323 -15.81 -8.71 22.45
N THR A 324 -14.76 -9.50 22.69
CA THR A 324 -14.10 -9.64 24.00
C THR A 324 -12.85 -8.78 24.16
N CYS A 325 -12.38 -8.13 23.09
CA CYS A 325 -11.16 -7.31 23.10
C CYS A 325 -11.44 -5.86 23.54
N ASP A 326 -10.43 -5.21 24.14
CA ASP A 326 -10.44 -3.77 24.40
C ASP A 326 -10.22 -3.02 23.08
N VAL A 327 -11.31 -2.51 22.50
CA VAL A 327 -11.33 -1.91 21.16
C VAL A 327 -10.64 -0.55 21.18
N LYS A 328 -9.33 -0.54 20.97
CA LYS A 328 -8.52 0.68 20.80
C LYS A 328 -7.95 0.87 19.40
N ASP A 329 -8.07 -0.14 18.54
CA ASP A 329 -7.53 -0.11 17.19
C ASP A 329 -8.62 0.26 16.17
N LEU A 330 -8.58 1.52 15.73
CA LEU A 330 -9.58 2.11 14.84
C LEU A 330 -9.44 1.62 13.39
N ASP A 331 -8.21 1.40 12.94
CA ASP A 331 -7.92 0.95 11.57
C ASP A 331 -8.28 -0.52 11.40
N TYR A 332 -8.06 -1.32 12.44
CA TYR A 332 -8.49 -2.72 12.50
C TYR A 332 -9.99 -2.90 12.25
N LEU A 333 -10.83 -2.15 12.97
CA LEU A 333 -12.28 -2.29 12.85
C LEU A 333 -12.80 -1.78 11.51
N GLU A 334 -12.20 -0.74 10.93
CA GLU A 334 -12.55 -0.29 9.58
C GLU A 334 -12.35 -1.42 8.56
N SER A 335 -11.17 -2.03 8.55
CA SER A 335 -10.84 -3.15 7.66
C SER A 335 -11.73 -4.37 7.92
N PHE A 336 -12.02 -4.66 9.19
CA PHE A 336 -12.87 -5.79 9.58
C PHE A 336 -14.32 -5.62 9.10
N PHE A 337 -14.94 -4.45 9.32
CA PHE A 337 -16.30 -4.20 8.82
C PHE A 337 -16.36 -4.18 7.30
N PHE A 338 -15.32 -3.66 6.63
CA PHE A 338 -15.22 -3.72 5.18
C PHE A 338 -15.14 -5.18 4.67
N PHE A 339 -14.36 -6.03 5.32
CA PHE A 339 -14.34 -7.48 5.07
C PHE A 339 -15.73 -8.09 5.25
N LEU A 340 -16.39 -7.87 6.39
CA LEU A 340 -17.71 -8.46 6.68
C LEU A 340 -18.78 -8.03 5.69
N THR A 341 -18.78 -6.76 5.27
CA THR A 341 -19.71 -6.23 4.26
C THR A 341 -19.67 -7.07 2.99
N ASN A 342 -18.46 -7.37 2.50
CA ASN A 342 -18.27 -8.12 1.26
C ASN A 342 -18.42 -9.62 1.46
N PHE A 343 -18.11 -10.14 2.65
CA PHE A 343 -18.35 -11.54 3.01
C PHE A 343 -19.85 -11.86 3.01
N ILE A 344 -20.70 -11.00 3.59
CA ILE A 344 -22.16 -11.17 3.61
C ILE A 344 -22.73 -11.28 2.19
N ASN A 345 -22.23 -10.46 1.26
CA ASN A 345 -22.67 -10.52 -0.14
C ASN A 345 -22.43 -11.91 -0.76
N LEU A 346 -21.36 -12.60 -0.36
CA LEU A 346 -21.02 -13.94 -0.84
C LEU A 346 -21.68 -15.06 -0.02
N ASN A 347 -21.96 -14.81 1.27
CA ASN A 347 -22.54 -15.79 2.19
C ASN A 347 -23.62 -15.14 3.07
N PRO A 348 -24.83 -14.91 2.53
CA PRO A 348 -25.94 -14.27 3.24
C PRO A 348 -26.36 -14.97 4.54
N ASP A 349 -26.18 -16.29 4.64
CA ASP A 349 -26.61 -17.11 5.78
C ASP A 349 -25.92 -16.70 7.09
N ILE A 350 -24.76 -16.04 7.01
CA ILE A 350 -24.02 -15.56 8.18
C ILE A 350 -24.79 -14.52 8.99
N VAL A 351 -25.69 -13.75 8.37
CA VAL A 351 -26.48 -12.70 9.02
C VAL A 351 -27.29 -13.27 10.19
N SER A 352 -27.88 -14.46 10.01
CA SER A 352 -28.63 -15.15 11.06
C SER A 352 -27.76 -15.54 12.24
N GLN A 353 -26.54 -15.99 11.97
CA GLN A 353 -25.60 -16.40 13.00
C GLN A 353 -25.06 -15.17 13.76
N LEU A 354 -24.73 -14.08 13.08
CA LEU A 354 -24.32 -12.83 13.71
C LEU A 354 -25.40 -12.25 14.64
N TYR A 355 -26.67 -12.37 14.24
CA TYR A 355 -27.81 -11.96 15.06
C TYR A 355 -27.92 -12.81 16.34
N GLN A 356 -27.84 -14.14 16.23
CA GLN A 356 -27.90 -15.06 17.39
C GLN A 356 -26.76 -14.80 18.39
N HIS A 357 -25.57 -14.43 17.89
CA HIS A 357 -24.41 -14.09 18.72
C HIS A 357 -24.43 -12.66 19.28
N ARG A 358 -25.51 -11.89 19.06
CA ARG A 358 -25.65 -10.49 19.50
C ARG A 358 -24.55 -9.56 18.97
N PHE A 359 -23.96 -9.89 17.82
CA PHE A 359 -22.85 -9.13 17.26
C PHE A 359 -23.28 -7.70 16.90
N TYR A 360 -24.48 -7.53 16.33
CA TYR A 360 -25.01 -6.21 15.96
C TYR A 360 -25.21 -5.27 17.15
N GLN A 361 -25.67 -5.78 18.30
CA GLN A 361 -25.78 -5.00 19.53
C GLN A 361 -24.42 -4.54 20.01
N TRP A 362 -23.42 -5.43 19.97
CA TRP A 362 -22.05 -5.05 20.29
C TRP A 362 -21.52 -3.98 19.32
N CYS A 363 -21.77 -4.11 18.02
CA CYS A 363 -21.38 -3.08 17.04
C CYS A 363 -22.00 -1.72 17.38
N ALA A 364 -23.29 -1.68 17.70
CA ALA A 364 -23.97 -0.43 18.09
C ALA A 364 -23.37 0.20 19.35
N LEU A 365 -22.90 -0.61 20.30
CA LEU A 365 -22.23 -0.14 21.52
C LEU A 365 -20.84 0.44 21.25
N VAL A 366 -20.06 -0.15 20.34
CA VAL A 366 -18.68 0.31 20.06
C VAL A 366 -18.62 1.44 19.03
N THR A 367 -19.63 1.57 18.15
CA THR A 367 -19.65 2.56 17.05
C THR A 367 -19.43 4.01 17.51
N PRO A 368 -19.99 4.49 18.63
CA PRO A 368 -19.72 5.85 19.11
C PRO A 368 -18.27 6.10 19.51
N SER A 369 -17.50 5.04 19.80
CA SER A 369 -16.11 5.13 20.25
C SER A 369 -15.08 4.96 19.12
N ILE A 370 -15.51 4.68 17.88
CA ILE A 370 -14.60 4.48 16.74
C ILE A 370 -14.53 5.72 15.82
N SER A 371 -13.50 5.77 14.97
CA SER A 371 -13.27 6.86 14.01
C SER A 371 -14.44 7.02 13.04
N TYR A 372 -14.57 8.20 12.41
CA TYR A 372 -15.56 8.42 11.33
C TYR A 372 -15.46 7.36 10.22
N HIS A 373 -14.23 6.94 9.89
CA HIS A 373 -13.99 5.90 8.89
C HIS A 373 -14.50 4.53 9.36
N GLY A 374 -14.25 4.15 10.61
CA GLY A 374 -14.81 2.94 11.21
C GLY A 374 -16.34 2.95 11.25
N GLN A 375 -16.95 4.09 11.65
CA GLN A 375 -18.42 4.25 11.67
C GLN A 375 -19.02 4.09 10.27
N LYS A 376 -18.35 4.65 9.26
CA LYS A 376 -18.73 4.51 7.85
C LYS A 376 -18.68 3.05 7.39
N SER A 377 -17.62 2.32 7.70
CA SER A 377 -17.51 0.90 7.35
C SER A 377 -18.55 0.05 8.08
N PHE A 378 -18.83 0.33 9.36
CA PHE A 378 -19.94 -0.29 10.08
C PHE A 378 -21.29 -0.06 9.39
N CYS A 379 -21.58 1.17 8.95
CA CYS A 379 -22.84 1.45 8.27
C CYS A 379 -23.00 0.64 6.98
N TYR A 380 -21.95 0.54 6.15
CA TYR A 380 -21.99 -0.33 4.97
C TYR A 380 -22.26 -1.79 5.34
N PHE A 381 -21.61 -2.29 6.38
CA PHE A 381 -21.82 -3.64 6.91
C PHE A 381 -23.27 -3.84 7.39
N PHE A 382 -23.82 -2.87 8.12
CA PHE A 382 -25.17 -2.94 8.64
C PHE A 382 -26.21 -2.87 7.53
N CYS A 383 -26.06 -1.98 6.54
CA CYS A 383 -26.94 -1.93 5.37
C CYS A 383 -26.92 -3.24 4.58
N SER A 384 -25.73 -3.81 4.35
CA SER A 384 -25.60 -5.14 3.72
C SER A 384 -26.33 -6.20 4.53
N SER A 385 -26.18 -6.19 5.86
CA SER A 385 -26.90 -7.12 6.75
C SER A 385 -28.42 -6.99 6.65
N LEU A 386 -28.96 -5.76 6.65
CA LEU A 386 -30.39 -5.52 6.48
C LEU A 386 -30.89 -6.04 5.13
N PHE A 387 -30.12 -5.84 4.06
CA PHE A 387 -30.51 -6.32 2.74
C PHE A 387 -30.65 -7.86 2.68
N TYR A 388 -29.80 -8.61 3.38
CA TYR A 388 -29.83 -10.08 3.34
C TYR A 388 -30.58 -10.74 4.50
N ALA A 389 -30.93 -9.99 5.55
CA ALA A 389 -31.65 -10.51 6.69
C ALA A 389 -33.05 -11.06 6.32
N ASN A 390 -33.45 -12.15 6.97
CA ASN A 390 -34.83 -12.61 6.91
C ASN A 390 -35.74 -11.70 7.77
N LEU A 391 -37.06 -11.86 7.63
CA LEU A 391 -38.02 -10.98 8.28
C LEU A 391 -37.91 -10.96 9.81
N GLU A 392 -37.73 -12.12 10.45
CA GLU A 392 -37.60 -12.23 11.90
C GLU A 392 -36.40 -11.42 12.42
N ILE A 393 -35.25 -11.55 11.75
CA ILE A 393 -34.02 -10.84 12.10
C ILE A 393 -34.17 -9.34 11.84
N LEU A 394 -34.79 -8.96 10.71
CA LEU A 394 -35.06 -7.56 10.38
C LEU A 394 -35.87 -6.86 11.47
N ILE A 395 -36.98 -7.48 11.88
CA ILE A 395 -37.80 -6.99 12.99
C ILE A 395 -36.96 -6.89 14.26
N GLY A 396 -36.19 -7.92 14.58
CA GLY A 396 -35.32 -7.95 15.75
C GLY A 396 -34.28 -6.84 15.78
N LEU A 397 -33.58 -6.59 14.67
CA LEU A 397 -32.54 -5.57 14.56
C LEU A 397 -33.11 -4.15 14.63
N LEU A 398 -34.22 -3.90 13.94
CA LEU A 398 -34.83 -2.59 13.86
C LEU A 398 -35.79 -2.29 15.02
N SER A 399 -36.06 -3.27 15.89
CA SER A 399 -36.74 -3.03 17.17
C SER A 399 -35.76 -2.72 18.31
N ASP A 400 -34.46 -2.94 18.11
CA ASP A 400 -33.43 -2.64 19.11
C ASP A 400 -33.09 -1.14 19.09
N GLN A 401 -33.45 -0.44 20.17
CA GLN A 401 -33.29 1.00 20.27
C GLN A 401 -31.83 1.44 20.07
N ASN A 402 -30.84 0.71 20.58
CA ASN A 402 -29.44 1.11 20.46
C ASN A 402 -28.96 1.03 19.01
N ILE A 403 -29.35 -0.05 18.31
CA ILE A 403 -29.02 -0.25 16.90
C ILE A 403 -29.67 0.85 16.06
N VAL A 404 -30.95 1.12 16.28
CA VAL A 404 -31.71 2.13 15.55
C VAL A 404 -31.11 3.53 15.74
N HIS A 405 -30.83 3.94 16.97
CA HIS A 405 -30.24 5.26 17.22
C HIS A 405 -28.86 5.41 16.58
N THR A 406 -28.01 4.37 16.66
CA THR A 406 -26.70 4.39 15.98
C THR A 406 -26.85 4.48 14.47
N PHE A 407 -27.79 3.74 13.89
CA PHE A 407 -28.03 3.74 12.44
C PHE A 407 -28.55 5.10 11.94
N ILE A 408 -29.63 5.63 12.54
CA ILE A 408 -30.21 6.91 12.14
C ILE A 408 -29.23 8.06 12.42
N GLY A 409 -28.55 8.04 13.56
CA GLY A 409 -27.53 9.04 13.90
C GLY A 409 -26.38 9.07 12.88
N PHE A 410 -25.98 7.91 12.33
CA PHE A 410 -25.00 7.89 11.24
C PHE A 410 -25.55 8.49 9.94
N LEU A 411 -26.80 8.17 9.57
CA LEU A 411 -27.41 8.65 8.32
C LEU A 411 -27.47 10.18 8.24
N GLN A 412 -27.64 10.88 9.37
CA GLN A 412 -27.59 12.35 9.47
C GLN A 412 -26.29 12.95 8.93
N TYR A 413 -25.17 12.22 8.98
CA TYR A 413 -23.85 12.68 8.55
C TYR A 413 -23.30 11.90 7.34
N ALA A 414 -24.10 11.00 6.77
CA ALA A 414 -23.69 10.15 5.67
C ALA A 414 -23.71 10.89 4.33
N LYS A 415 -22.89 10.42 3.38
CA LYS A 415 -22.96 10.91 1.99
C LYS A 415 -24.22 10.38 1.30
N ARG A 416 -24.78 11.14 0.35
CA ARG A 416 -26.02 10.80 -0.38
C ARG A 416 -26.07 9.36 -0.92
N LYS A 417 -24.98 8.87 -1.53
CA LYS A 417 -24.89 7.49 -2.04
C LYS A 417 -25.17 6.43 -0.96
N LEU A 418 -24.67 6.65 0.26
CA LEU A 418 -24.88 5.77 1.40
C LEU A 418 -26.32 5.82 1.88
N ILE A 419 -26.89 7.01 1.97
CA ILE A 419 -28.29 7.21 2.33
C ILE A 419 -29.19 6.45 1.34
N ARG A 420 -28.90 6.52 0.03
CA ARG A 420 -29.66 5.79 -0.98
C ARG A 420 -29.67 4.28 -0.76
N GLN A 421 -28.50 3.67 -0.60
CA GLN A 421 -28.40 2.22 -0.35
C GLN A 421 -29.10 1.79 0.94
N ALA A 422 -29.02 2.62 1.98
CA ALA A 422 -29.74 2.40 3.23
C ALA A 422 -31.26 2.47 3.00
N MET A 423 -31.76 3.48 2.29
CA MET A 423 -33.19 3.63 2.00
C MET A 423 -33.73 2.53 1.09
N GLU A 424 -32.98 2.08 0.07
CA GLU A 424 -33.35 0.91 -0.75
C GLU A 424 -33.56 -0.34 0.13
N SER A 425 -32.67 -0.54 1.12
CA SER A 425 -32.78 -1.65 2.06
C SER A 425 -34.01 -1.52 2.95
N VAL A 426 -34.28 -0.31 3.47
CA VAL A 426 -35.46 -0.01 4.29
C VAL A 426 -36.77 -0.18 3.52
N LEU A 427 -36.85 0.34 2.29
CA LEU A 427 -38.00 0.17 1.41
C LEU A 427 -38.29 -1.31 1.15
N ARG A 428 -37.23 -2.12 0.95
CA ARG A 428 -37.37 -3.57 0.83
C ARG A 428 -37.97 -4.18 2.11
N VAL A 429 -37.58 -3.74 3.31
CA VAL A 429 -38.20 -4.20 4.57
C VAL A 429 -39.70 -3.93 4.56
N PHE A 430 -40.12 -2.70 4.24
CA PHE A 430 -41.54 -2.36 4.18
C PHE A 430 -42.30 -3.16 3.12
N SER A 431 -41.66 -3.50 2.01
CA SER A 431 -42.27 -4.35 0.97
C SER A 431 -42.49 -5.80 1.44
N ILE A 432 -41.61 -6.33 2.29
CA ILE A 432 -41.66 -7.71 2.78
C ILE A 432 -42.57 -7.83 4.01
N ALA A 433 -42.62 -6.80 4.85
CA ALA A 433 -43.50 -6.72 6.01
C ALA A 433 -44.24 -5.39 6.06
N PRO A 434 -45.41 -5.30 5.41
CA PRO A 434 -46.20 -4.07 5.37
C PRO A 434 -46.69 -3.59 6.74
N ASP A 435 -46.73 -4.46 7.75
CA ASP A 435 -47.12 -4.15 9.14
C ASP A 435 -45.92 -3.82 10.05
N PHE A 436 -44.70 -3.78 9.48
CA PHE A 436 -43.46 -3.56 10.21
C PHE A 436 -43.46 -2.26 11.04
N CYS A 437 -44.11 -1.20 10.57
CA CYS A 437 -44.23 0.06 11.30
C CYS A 437 -44.88 -0.09 12.70
N HIS A 438 -45.82 -1.04 12.85
CA HIS A 438 -46.44 -1.33 14.14
C HIS A 438 -45.53 -2.18 15.04
N GLN A 439 -44.68 -3.02 14.44
CA GLN A 439 -43.78 -3.90 15.16
C GLN A 439 -42.52 -3.17 15.65
N ALA A 440 -42.06 -2.16 14.90
CA ALA A 440 -40.91 -1.31 15.20
C ALA A 440 -41.27 0.19 15.16
N PRO A 441 -42.11 0.69 16.10
CA PRO A 441 -42.63 2.06 16.05
C PRO A 441 -41.53 3.11 16.25
N ILE A 442 -40.53 2.82 17.09
CA ILE A 442 -39.42 3.75 17.38
C ILE A 442 -38.56 3.97 16.13
N PHE A 443 -38.27 2.90 15.36
CA PHE A 443 -37.55 3.04 14.10
C PHE A 443 -38.34 3.88 13.11
N SER A 444 -39.65 3.65 13.02
CA SER A 444 -40.54 4.39 12.11
C SER A 444 -40.58 5.88 12.44
N GLU A 445 -40.68 6.23 13.72
CA GLU A 445 -40.66 7.61 14.20
C GLU A 445 -39.32 8.30 13.89
N LEU A 446 -38.20 7.66 14.22
CA LEU A 446 -36.86 8.22 13.99
C LEU A 446 -36.53 8.36 12.50
N LEU A 447 -36.95 7.39 11.69
CA LEU A 447 -36.79 7.44 10.23
C LEU A 447 -37.60 8.59 9.62
N LEU A 448 -38.87 8.75 10.04
CA LEU A 448 -39.71 9.86 9.56
C LEU A 448 -39.09 11.21 9.94
N ASN A 449 -38.65 11.35 11.19
CA ASN A 449 -37.99 12.57 11.66
C ASN A 449 -36.72 12.89 10.84
N PHE A 450 -35.88 11.88 10.57
CA PHE A 450 -34.72 12.03 9.68
C PHE A 450 -35.13 12.51 8.29
N ILE A 451 -36.15 11.90 7.69
CA ILE A 451 -36.66 12.24 6.35
C ILE A 451 -37.25 13.65 6.29
N GLU A 452 -37.88 14.13 7.36
CA GLU A 452 -38.56 15.44 7.39
C GLU A 452 -37.61 16.59 7.74
N ASN A 453 -36.66 16.36 8.65
CA ASN A 453 -35.90 17.45 9.26
C ASN A 453 -34.41 17.45 8.90
N ASP A 454 -33.83 16.27 8.60
CA ASP A 454 -32.38 16.12 8.40
C ASP A 454 -32.00 15.75 6.96
N PHE A 455 -32.97 15.41 6.12
CA PHE A 455 -32.75 15.00 4.74
C PHE A 455 -32.99 16.14 3.73
N ASP A 456 -31.92 16.56 3.05
CA ASP A 456 -31.98 17.47 1.90
C ASP A 456 -31.18 16.90 0.70
N SER A 457 -31.91 16.52 -0.35
CA SER A 457 -31.32 15.98 -1.58
C SER A 457 -32.03 16.48 -2.83
N GLN A 458 -31.24 16.62 -3.90
CA GLN A 458 -31.69 16.90 -5.26
C GLN A 458 -31.58 15.66 -6.17
N ASP A 459 -31.25 14.50 -5.61
CA ASP A 459 -31.16 13.23 -6.33
C ASP A 459 -32.57 12.66 -6.52
N GLU A 460 -33.07 12.72 -7.76
CA GLU A 460 -34.44 12.32 -8.12
C GLU A 460 -34.73 10.85 -7.76
N GLU A 461 -33.80 9.93 -8.02
CA GLU A 461 -33.97 8.50 -7.68
C GLU A 461 -34.11 8.29 -6.17
N LEU A 462 -33.34 9.04 -5.37
CA LEU A 462 -33.43 8.96 -3.91
C LEU A 462 -34.71 9.58 -3.38
N LEU A 463 -35.19 10.66 -4.00
CA LEU A 463 -36.47 11.28 -3.65
C LEU A 463 -37.64 10.32 -3.91
N GLU A 464 -37.63 9.59 -5.02
CA GLU A 464 -38.63 8.56 -5.32
C GLU A 464 -38.68 7.48 -4.23
N ILE A 465 -37.52 6.93 -3.84
CA ILE A 465 -37.44 5.92 -2.76
C ILE A 465 -37.99 6.48 -1.44
N ILE A 466 -37.64 7.73 -1.11
CA ILE A 466 -38.09 8.37 0.13
C ILE A 466 -39.59 8.64 0.12
N ASP A 467 -40.15 9.05 -1.01
CA ASP A 467 -41.59 9.26 -1.13
C ASP A 467 -42.36 7.93 -1.00
N GLU A 468 -41.83 6.82 -1.54
CA GLU A 468 -42.40 5.49 -1.29
C GLU A 468 -42.34 5.10 0.19
N ILE A 469 -41.20 5.32 0.86
CA ILE A 469 -41.06 5.08 2.31
C ILE A 469 -42.05 5.93 3.11
N ARG A 470 -42.21 7.22 2.77
CA ARG A 470 -43.18 8.12 3.43
C ARG A 470 -44.60 7.58 3.31
N LEU A 471 -45.00 7.10 2.12
CA LEU A 471 -46.31 6.50 1.93
C LEU A 471 -46.53 5.30 2.86
N PHE A 472 -45.55 4.39 2.98
CA PHE A 472 -45.64 3.27 3.92
C PHE A 472 -45.78 3.71 5.38
N LEU A 473 -45.01 4.73 5.79
CA LEU A 473 -45.05 5.28 7.15
C LEU A 473 -46.41 5.94 7.46
N GLU A 474 -46.95 6.72 6.52
CA GLU A 474 -48.24 7.41 6.66
C GLU A 474 -49.44 6.46 6.64
N GLU A 475 -49.41 5.44 5.79
CA GLU A 475 -50.49 4.44 5.72
C GLU A 475 -50.55 3.57 6.98
N SER A 476 -49.41 3.33 7.61
CA SER A 476 -49.30 2.59 8.87
C SER A 476 -49.77 3.40 10.08
N GLY A 477 -49.61 4.74 10.06
CA GLY A 477 -50.12 5.61 11.12
C GLY A 477 -51.64 5.81 11.13
N LYS A 478 -52.35 5.36 10.08
CA LYS A 478 -53.81 5.50 9.90
C LYS A 478 -54.61 4.24 10.27
N LYS A 479 -53.95 3.11 10.58
CA LYS A 479 -54.56 1.86 11.05
C LYS A 479 -54.26 1.65 12.52
#